data_AF-A0A949A5N5-F1
#
_entry.id   AF-A0A949A5N5-F1
#
_cell.length_a   1.000
_cell.length_b   1.000
_cell.length_c   1.000
_cell.angle_alpha   90.00
_cell.angle_beta   90.00
_cell.angle_gamma   90.00
#
_symmetry.space_group_name_H-M   'P 1'
#
loop_
_entity.id
_entity.type
_entity.pdbx_description
1 polymer ?
#
loop_
_entity_poly.entity_id
_entity_poly.type
_entity_poly.pdbx_seq_one_letter_code
_entity_poly.pdbx_strand_id
1 'polypeptide(L)' 'MLKTTLENLGHRVTAKTSSLKALAEFRAAPGHFDLIITDQTMPALSGTALPQEALKIRPAHP' A
#
# COMPACT_ATOMS: atom_id res chain seq x y z
N MET A 1 -15.61 -0.16 -2.83
CA MET A 1 -16.15 1.12 -2.32
C MET A 1 -15.04 2.09 -1.90
N LEU A 2 -14.11 1.71 -1.02
CA LEU A 2 -13.00 2.59 -0.59
C LEU A 2 -12.20 3.23 -1.75
N LYS A 3 -11.84 2.43 -2.78
CA LYS A 3 -11.15 2.94 -3.98
C LYS A 3 -11.92 4.10 -4.64
N THR A 4 -13.19 3.89 -4.95
CA THR A 4 -14.04 4.89 -5.61
C THR A 4 -14.21 6.13 -4.75
N THR A 5 -14.36 5.99 -3.43
CA THR A 5 -14.45 7.13 -2.51
C THR A 5 -13.19 7.99 -2.56
N LEU A 6 -12.00 7.37 -2.49
CA LEU A 6 -10.73 8.09 -2.52
C LEU A 6 -10.46 8.71 -3.90
N GLU A 7 -10.81 8.02 -4.98
CA GLU A 7 -10.72 8.56 -6.34
C GLU A 7 -11.63 9.79 -6.52
N ASN A 8 -12.84 9.76 -5.98
CA ASN A 8 -13.77 10.89 -6.01
C ASN A 8 -13.28 12.10 -5.19
N LEU A 9 -12.43 11.87 -4.20
CA LEU A 9 -11.76 12.92 -3.43
C LEU A 9 -10.51 13.48 -4.15
N GLY A 10 -10.22 13.03 -5.37
CA GLY A 10 -9.10 13.51 -6.18
C GLY A 10 -7.79 12.74 -5.98
N HIS A 11 -7.80 11.63 -5.24
CA HIS A 11 -6.61 10.79 -5.06
C HIS A 11 -6.42 9.82 -6.23
N ARG A 12 -5.16 9.55 -6.57
CA ARG A 12 -4.81 8.45 -7.47
C ARG A 12 -4.67 7.17 -6.66
N VAL A 13 -5.53 6.19 -6.92
CA VAL A 13 -5.59 4.96 -6.12
C VAL A 13 -5.15 3.75 -6.91
N THR A 14 -4.17 3.03 -6.39
CA THR A 14 -3.78 1.70 -6.85
C THR A 14 -4.23 0.66 -5.82
N ALA A 15 -5.13 -0.24 -6.21
CA ALA A 15 -5.62 -1.30 -5.33
C ALA A 15 -5.09 -2.66 -5.75
N LYS A 16 -4.58 -3.44 -4.78
CA LYS A 16 -4.18 -4.85 -4.98
C LYS A 16 -4.87 -5.73 -3.94
N THR A 17 -5.23 -6.93 -4.37
CA THR A 17 -5.82 -7.97 -3.51
C THR A 17 -4.77 -8.89 -2.87
N SER A 18 -3.49 -8.66 -3.17
CA SER A 18 -2.36 -9.43 -2.64
C SER A 18 -1.32 -8.47 -2.08
N SER A 19 -0.97 -8.66 -0.81
CA SER A 19 0.05 -7.89 -0.11
C SER A 19 1.43 -8.04 -0.76
N LEU A 20 1.76 -9.23 -1.28
CA LEU A 20 2.99 -9.45 -2.05
C LEU A 20 3.05 -8.62 -3.33
N LYS A 21 1.95 -8.55 -4.08
CA LYS A 21 1.87 -7.72 -5.30
C LYS A 21 1.94 -6.23 -4.99
N ALA A 22 1.30 -5.80 -3.91
CA ALA A 22 1.37 -4.42 -3.44
C ALA A 22 2.80 -4.03 -3.05
N LEU A 23 3.49 -4.89 -2.28
CA LEU A 23 4.87 -4.64 -1.89
C LEU A 23 5.80 -4.59 -3.10
N ALA A 24 5.66 -5.50 -4.07
CA ALA A 24 6.48 -5.50 -5.28
C ALA A 24 6.32 -4.21 -6.10
N GLU A 25 5.11 -3.70 -6.23
CA GLU A 25 4.83 -2.45 -6.94
C GLU A 25 5.36 -1.22 -6.18
N PHE A 26 5.23 -1.20 -4.85
CA PHE A 26 5.86 -0.18 -4.02
C PHE A 26 7.39 -0.22 -4.15
N ARG A 27 8.02 -1.41 -4.15
CA ARG A 27 9.47 -1.55 -4.35
C ARG A 27 9.92 -0.99 -5.69
N ALA A 28 9.12 -1.18 -6.74
CA ALA A 28 9.46 -0.71 -8.09
C ALA A 28 9.42 0.82 -8.20
N ALA A 29 8.56 1.48 -7.44
CA ALA A 29 8.46 2.94 -7.45
C ALA A 29 8.02 3.52 -6.08
N PRO A 30 8.92 3.54 -5.07
CA PRO A 30 8.57 3.93 -3.71
C PRO A 30 8.20 5.42 -3.55
N GLY A 31 8.55 6.25 -4.54
CA GLY A 31 8.20 7.67 -4.60
C GLY A 31 6.84 7.97 -5.24
N HIS A 32 6.17 6.99 -5.85
CA HIS A 32 4.87 7.19 -6.50
C HIS A 32 3.68 7.06 -5.55
N PHE A 33 3.92 6.64 -4.32
CA PHE A 33 2.90 6.48 -3.30
C PHE A 33 3.21 7.45 -2.17
N ASP A 34 2.17 8.12 -1.69
CA ASP A 34 2.24 9.05 -0.55
C ASP A 34 1.62 8.44 0.72
N LEU A 35 0.80 7.41 0.57
CA LEU A 35 0.11 6.71 1.65
C LEU A 35 -0.13 5.25 1.28
N ILE A 36 0.05 4.35 2.23
CA ILE A 36 -0.34 2.94 2.12
C ILE A 36 -1.51 2.65 3.06
N ILE A 37 -2.59 2.07 2.51
CA ILE A 37 -3.73 1.57 3.29
C ILE A 37 -3.78 0.04 3.12
N THR A 38 -3.74 -0.69 4.22
CA THR A 38 -3.81 -2.16 4.24
C THR A 38 -4.81 -2.65 5.27
N ASP A 39 -5.48 -3.76 4.97
CA ASP A 39 -6.25 -4.50 5.97
C ASP A 39 -5.27 -5.19 6.93
N GLN A 40 -5.62 -5.26 8.22
CA GLN A 40 -4.82 -5.91 9.25
C GLN A 40 -4.80 -7.44 9.09
N THR A 41 -5.91 -8.00 8.61
CA THR A 41 -6.13 -9.44 8.43
C THR A 41 -6.13 -9.82 6.96
N MET A 42 -4.93 -10.02 6.41
CA MET A 42 -4.73 -10.56 5.06
C MET A 42 -4.07 -11.94 5.10
N PRO A 43 -4.48 -12.89 4.22
CA PRO A 43 -3.73 -14.12 3.99
C PRO A 43 -2.32 -13.82 3.43
N ALA A 44 -1.37 -14.71 3.72
CA ALA A 44 0.04 -14.72 3.29
C ALA A 44 1.00 -13.71 3.95
N LEU A 45 0.63 -12.42 4.07
CA LEU A 45 1.46 -11.41 4.74
C LEU A 45 0.55 -10.66 5.71
N SER A 46 0.85 -10.68 7.01
CA SER A 46 0.03 -9.95 7.98
C SER A 46 -0.01 -8.47 7.60
N GLY A 47 -1.14 -7.79 7.82
CA GLY A 47 -1.31 -6.38 7.48
C GLY A 47 -0.28 -5.45 8.13
N THR A 48 0.44 -5.94 9.14
CA THR A 48 1.55 -5.24 9.81
C THR A 48 2.91 -5.39 9.11
N ALA A 49 3.12 -6.44 8.32
CA ALA A 49 4.41 -6.71 7.69
C ALA A 49 4.63 -5.91 6.40
N LEU A 50 3.57 -5.56 5.67
CA LEU A 50 3.69 -4.72 4.47
C LEU A 50 4.17 -3.30 4.80
N PRO A 51 3.59 -2.58 5.79
CA PRO A 51 4.10 -1.27 6.20
C PRO A 51 5.54 -1.33 6.72
N GLN A 52 5.90 -2.38 7.46
CA GLN A 52 7.27 -2.58 7.93
C GLN A 52 8.27 -2.73 6.77
N GLU A 53 7.93 -3.52 5.75
CA GLU A 53 8.75 -3.67 4.55
C GLU A 53 8.81 -2.38 3.71
N ALA A 54 7.71 -1.64 3.64
CA ALA A 54 7.69 -0.33 2.98
C ALA A 54 8.60 0.69 3.68
N LEU A 55 8.59 0.74 5.02
CA LEU A 55 9.45 1.62 5.81
C LEU A 55 10.94 1.28 5.67
N LYS A 56 11.31 0.00 5.43
CA LYS A 56 12.68 -0.38 5.11
C LYS A 56 13.14 0.18 3.75
N ILE A 57 12.22 0.38 2.81
CA ILE A 57 12.52 0.89 1.46
C ILE A 57 12.53 2.43 1.46
N ARG A 58 11.50 3.03 2.08
CA ARG A 58 11.35 4.48 2.22
C ARG A 58 11.10 4.82 3.69
N PRO A 59 12.15 5.21 4.43
CA PRO A 59 12.01 5.69 5.79
C PRO A 59 11.07 6.90 5.84
N ALA A 60 10.24 6.98 6.89
CA ALA A 60 9.23 8.04 7.08
C ALA A 60 8.10 8.09 6.04
N HIS A 61 7.82 6.97 5.36
CA HIS A 61 6.62 6.84 4.53
C HIS A 61 5.35 6.77 5.41
N PRO A 62 4.31 7.58 5.14
CA PRO A 62 3.04 7.57 5.89
C PRO A 62 2.23 6.28 5.78
#